data_AF-A0AAW0WQJ1-F1
#
_entry.id   AF-A0AAW0WQJ1-F1
#
_cell.length_a   1.000
_cell.length_b   1.000
_cell.length_c   1.000
_cell.angle_alpha   90.00
_cell.angle_beta   90.00
_cell.angle_gamma   90.00
#
_symmetry.space_group_name_H-M   'P 1'
#
loop_
_entity.id
_entity.type
_entity.pdbx_description
1 polymer ?
#
loop_
_entity_poly.entity_id
_entity_poly.type
_entity_poly.pdbx_seq_one_letter_code
_entity_poly.pdbx_strand_id
1 'polypeptide(L)'
;MSKRALDDGGSSSAPPAKNLKVQFEPIQLGSISTLDEMDMKTLRFQNHKLYQRLEQRKRIEDELRSRIEQLEKRQTQSDDVLTVINRYWNQFNEDIRLMLQRFDAETADESETRNESEATTSFLTQLSTWDREELDEKLVNRVQVSKRAVAKIVQAFDRLHQRNEKVARALKGEGLEVETPPVLEESVRELNSELQTENKNLHAQNLSFHEKHHLMCLKVAELEEKLQAMDTEKAEMQNRIEDMEYDLNKTRSRCEKVESHLADTCQKLKAIQDECGLNSSGNVKAGDVLPGGGGGGSGGKITSTISSKKMEEVNSELEEQRELSAKRLDELEKKTNEHKEALKEVERLKMDLRQLPESVIVETTEYKCLQSQFSVLYNDSMQLKTQLEETRHQLQNSKNAHLRQIEQMESEELTIQKKLRAEVIQLEDMQAQVRKEYEMLRIEFEQNLAANEQTGPINREMRHLITSLQNHITQLKGEIHRYKRKYKEAATDNSKFKREIEELNQKLAVRQRSASVSERQDSVSSDRGEGGKEPMVKEEGSESCDSSGPPATSSHQQ
;
A
#
# COMPACT_ATOMS: atom_id res chain seq x y z
N MET A 1 -48.74 -1.76 14.10
CA MET A 1 -47.49 -0.98 14.26
C MET A 1 -46.45 -1.85 14.95
N SER A 2 -45.19 -1.81 14.52
CA SER A 2 -43.98 -1.75 15.37
C SER A 2 -42.75 -1.90 14.48
N LYS A 3 -41.81 -0.95 14.51
CA LYS A 3 -40.44 -1.26 14.08
C LYS A 3 -39.81 -2.18 15.14
N ARG A 4 -38.92 -3.07 14.74
CA ARG A 4 -37.80 -3.51 15.59
C ARG A 4 -36.55 -2.83 15.05
N ALA A 5 -35.70 -2.34 15.95
CA ALA A 5 -34.42 -1.74 15.59
C ALA A 5 -33.39 -2.83 15.29
N LEU A 6 -32.32 -2.43 14.61
CA LEU A 6 -31.08 -3.21 14.55
C LEU A 6 -30.40 -3.14 15.92
N ASP A 7 -29.76 -4.23 16.32
CA ASP A 7 -28.86 -4.28 17.47
C ASP A 7 -27.45 -3.92 16.96
N ASP A 8 -26.88 -2.82 17.45
CA ASP A 8 -25.55 -2.36 17.06
C ASP A 8 -24.52 -2.85 18.07
N GLY A 9 -23.53 -3.61 17.59
CA GLY A 9 -22.48 -4.24 18.38
C GLY A 9 -21.41 -3.25 18.88
N GLY A 10 -21.84 -2.15 19.50
CA GLY A 10 -21.01 -1.05 19.95
C GLY A 10 -20.00 -1.46 21.03
N SER A 11 -18.81 -1.91 20.61
CA SER A 11 -17.68 -2.17 21.48
C SER A 11 -17.33 -0.91 22.30
N SER A 12 -17.33 -1.04 23.63
CA SER A 12 -17.40 0.09 24.55
C SER A 12 -16.11 0.91 24.58
N SER A 13 -16.08 2.02 23.84
CA SER A 13 -15.03 3.04 23.93
C SER A 13 -15.23 3.94 25.15
N ALA A 14 -14.55 3.60 26.25
CA ALA A 14 -14.47 4.49 27.41
C ALA A 14 -13.82 5.83 26.99
N PRO A 15 -14.28 6.99 27.52
CA PRO A 15 -13.72 8.28 27.16
C PRO A 15 -12.26 8.39 27.60
N PRO A 16 -11.37 9.01 26.81
CA PRO A 16 -9.94 9.06 27.11
C PRO A 16 -9.68 9.78 28.43
N ALA A 17 -8.93 9.13 29.32
CA ALA A 17 -8.69 9.58 30.68
C ALA A 17 -7.93 10.93 30.70
N LYS A 18 -8.65 12.01 31.00
CA LYS A 18 -8.07 13.35 31.11
C LYS A 18 -7.13 13.43 32.33
N ASN A 19 -5.93 13.97 32.11
CA ASN A 19 -4.90 14.28 33.11
C ASN A 19 -3.92 13.16 33.51
N LEU A 20 -3.25 12.52 32.54
CA LEU A 20 -1.87 12.05 32.75
C LEU A 20 -0.92 13.26 32.87
N LYS A 21 -0.96 13.96 34.01
CA LYS A 21 0.06 14.95 34.37
C LYS A 21 1.36 14.20 34.64
N VAL A 22 2.31 14.27 33.72
CA VAL A 22 3.64 13.65 33.85
C VAL A 22 4.33 14.23 35.10
N GLN A 23 4.37 13.41 36.15
CA GLN A 23 4.86 13.81 37.47
C GLN A 23 6.37 13.56 37.53
N PHE A 24 7.13 14.52 37.02
CA PHE A 24 8.59 14.47 37.05
C PHE A 24 9.12 14.63 38.48
N GLU A 25 10.09 13.81 38.85
CA GLU A 25 10.75 13.86 40.16
C GLU A 25 11.50 15.20 40.39
N PRO A 26 11.44 15.81 41.59
CA PRO A 26 12.13 17.08 41.87
C PRO A 26 13.64 16.90 42.04
N ILE A 27 14.41 17.27 41.01
CA ILE A 27 15.88 17.31 41.08
C ILE A 27 16.30 18.46 42.01
N GLN A 28 16.92 18.14 43.16
CA GLN A 28 17.48 19.14 44.06
C GLN A 28 18.73 19.80 43.45
N LEU A 29 18.73 21.13 43.35
CA LEU A 29 19.94 21.89 43.04
C LEU A 29 20.76 22.06 44.32
N GLY A 30 21.94 21.43 44.36
CA GLY A 30 22.92 21.63 45.44
C GLY A 30 23.41 23.07 45.53
N SER A 31 23.98 23.44 46.69
CA SER A 31 24.42 24.79 47.10
C SER A 31 24.97 25.65 45.96
N ILE A 32 24.50 26.90 45.89
CA ILE A 32 24.78 27.86 44.81
C ILE A 32 25.57 29.03 45.40
N SER A 33 26.71 29.37 44.80
CA SER A 33 27.72 30.29 45.34
C SER A 33 27.80 31.60 44.56
N THR A 34 27.45 31.58 43.26
CA THR A 34 27.40 32.76 42.38
C THR A 34 26.17 32.74 41.48
N LEU A 35 25.85 33.88 40.85
CA LEU A 35 24.77 33.98 39.88
C LEU A 35 25.04 33.10 38.63
N ASP A 36 26.26 33.15 38.10
CA ASP A 36 26.68 32.34 36.94
C ASP A 36 26.53 30.82 37.23
N GLU A 37 26.77 30.39 38.47
CA GLU A 37 26.55 29.01 38.89
C GLU A 37 25.05 28.65 38.92
N MET A 38 24.20 29.60 39.33
CA MET A 38 22.73 29.48 39.31
C MET A 38 22.20 29.32 37.88
N ASP A 39 22.66 30.16 36.96
CA ASP A 39 22.22 30.15 35.57
C ASP A 39 22.72 28.91 34.83
N MET A 40 23.97 28.51 35.04
CA MET A 40 24.51 27.26 34.48
C MET A 40 23.80 26.01 35.02
N LYS A 41 23.43 25.98 36.31
CA LYS A 41 22.58 24.92 36.89
C LYS A 41 21.17 24.94 36.29
N THR A 42 20.58 26.12 36.10
CA THR A 42 19.24 26.31 35.55
C THR A 42 19.18 25.88 34.07
N LEU A 43 20.14 26.29 33.25
CA LEU A 43 20.25 25.86 31.85
C LEU A 43 20.43 24.34 31.72
N ARG A 44 21.24 23.72 32.57
CA ARG A 44 21.38 22.24 32.61
C ARG A 44 20.06 21.55 32.95
N PHE A 45 19.30 22.06 33.94
CA PHE A 45 17.99 21.51 34.29
C PHE A 45 16.96 21.70 33.17
N GLN A 46 16.91 22.87 32.54
CA GLN A 46 16.04 23.14 31.39
C GLN A 46 16.38 22.23 30.20
N ASN A 47 17.66 22.05 29.88
CA ASN A 47 18.12 21.17 28.82
C ASN A 47 17.76 19.69 29.12
N HIS A 48 17.94 19.23 30.35
CA HIS A 48 17.53 17.89 30.77
C HIS A 48 16.00 17.68 30.68
N LYS A 49 15.19 18.69 31.06
CA LYS A 49 13.73 18.70 30.86
C LYS A 49 13.32 18.66 29.39
N LEU A 50 14.06 19.34 28.51
CA LEU A 50 13.84 19.28 27.06
C LEU A 50 14.22 17.91 26.50
N TYR A 51 15.33 17.32 26.93
CA TYR A 51 15.74 15.97 26.57
C TYR A 51 14.67 14.93 26.93
N GLN A 52 14.19 14.92 28.19
CA GLN A 52 13.11 14.02 28.63
C GLN A 52 11.83 14.16 27.78
N ARG A 53 11.44 15.39 27.42
CA ARG A 53 10.29 15.64 26.54
C ARG A 53 10.52 15.17 25.10
N LEU A 54 11.73 15.33 24.58
CA LEU A 54 12.11 14.88 23.25
C LEU A 54 12.17 13.35 23.17
N GLU A 55 12.69 12.70 24.19
CA GLU A 55 12.71 11.24 24.30
C GLU A 55 11.30 10.66 24.45
N GLN A 56 10.42 11.28 25.26
CA GLN A 56 9.01 10.89 25.34
C GLN A 56 8.31 11.05 23.98
N ARG A 57 8.60 12.13 23.23
CA ARG A 57 8.07 12.31 21.87
C ARG A 57 8.56 11.23 20.91
N LYS A 58 9.85 10.87 20.96
CA LYS A 58 10.41 9.78 20.15
C LYS A 58 9.70 8.45 20.41
N ARG A 59 9.53 8.05 21.68
CA ARG A 59 8.82 6.80 22.02
C ARG A 59 7.39 6.76 21.44
N ILE A 60 6.65 7.86 21.52
CA ILE A 60 5.31 7.98 20.91
C ILE A 60 5.38 7.96 19.37
N GLU A 61 6.41 8.56 18.77
CA GLU A 61 6.65 8.51 17.33
C GLU A 61 6.98 7.10 16.86
N ASP A 62 7.81 6.36 17.59
CA ASP A 62 8.21 4.98 17.32
C ASP A 62 7.01 4.01 17.48
N GLU A 63 6.18 4.21 18.52
CA GLU A 63 4.90 3.51 18.72
C GLU A 63 3.93 3.75 17.54
N LEU A 64 3.81 4.99 17.07
CA LEU A 64 2.97 5.35 15.92
C LEU A 64 3.53 4.79 14.60
N ARG A 65 4.85 4.82 14.39
CA ARG A 65 5.53 4.23 13.22
C ARG A 65 5.28 2.72 13.14
N SER A 66 5.49 2.00 14.25
CA SER A 66 5.21 0.56 14.32
C SER A 66 3.72 0.24 14.12
N ARG A 67 2.82 1.13 14.58
CA ARG A 67 1.38 0.98 14.33
C ARG A 67 1.00 1.21 12.86
N ILE A 68 1.66 2.14 12.16
CA ILE A 68 1.48 2.36 10.72
C ILE A 68 1.93 1.11 9.95
N GLU A 69 3.14 0.62 10.20
CA GLU A 69 3.67 -0.62 9.59
C GLU A 69 2.73 -1.83 9.81
N GLN A 70 2.17 -1.98 11.02
CA GLN A 70 1.20 -3.03 11.33
C GLN A 70 -0.12 -2.91 10.56
N LEU A 71 -0.54 -1.69 10.22
CA LEU A 71 -1.76 -1.44 9.44
C LEU A 71 -1.50 -1.64 7.94
N GLU A 72 -0.38 -1.14 7.41
CA GLU A 72 0.07 -1.35 6.04
C GLU A 72 0.21 -2.85 5.72
N LYS A 73 0.88 -3.60 6.61
CA LYS A 73 1.03 -5.07 6.47
C LYS A 73 -0.30 -5.83 6.55
N ARG A 74 -1.32 -5.26 7.20
CA ARG A 74 -2.68 -5.83 7.22
C ARG A 74 -3.46 -5.48 5.95
N GLN A 75 -3.23 -4.28 5.40
CA GLN A 75 -3.86 -3.84 4.16
C GLN A 75 -3.41 -4.73 3.01
N THR A 76 -2.10 -4.95 2.82
CA THR A 76 -1.60 -5.85 1.76
C THR A 76 -2.14 -7.27 1.87
N GLN A 77 -2.19 -7.83 3.09
CA GLN A 77 -2.84 -9.13 3.34
C GLN A 77 -4.34 -9.16 3.02
N SER A 78 -5.03 -8.02 3.12
CA SER A 78 -6.44 -7.89 2.76
C SER A 78 -6.62 -7.78 1.25
N ASP A 79 -5.72 -7.07 0.57
CA ASP A 79 -5.70 -6.90 -0.89
C ASP A 79 -5.38 -8.23 -1.61
N ASP A 80 -4.46 -9.03 -1.05
CA ASP A 80 -4.18 -10.41 -1.49
C ASP A 80 -5.45 -11.27 -1.44
N VAL A 81 -6.15 -11.27 -0.28
CA VAL A 81 -7.38 -12.04 -0.08
C VAL A 81 -8.51 -11.56 -1.00
N LEU A 82 -8.66 -10.24 -1.18
CA LEU A 82 -9.65 -9.65 -2.09
C LEU A 82 -9.38 -10.02 -3.55
N THR A 83 -8.10 -10.09 -3.96
CA THR A 83 -7.68 -10.56 -5.29
C THR A 83 -8.07 -12.03 -5.50
N VAL A 84 -7.85 -12.89 -4.51
CA VAL A 84 -8.25 -14.31 -4.54
C VAL A 84 -9.77 -14.46 -4.63
N ILE A 85 -10.53 -13.73 -3.81
CA ILE A 85 -12.00 -13.72 -3.85
C ILE A 85 -12.51 -13.25 -5.22
N ASN A 86 -11.93 -12.18 -5.77
CA ASN A 86 -12.31 -11.66 -7.08
C ASN A 86 -12.11 -12.69 -8.20
N ARG A 87 -11.01 -13.46 -8.16
CA ARG A 87 -10.74 -14.54 -9.12
C ARG A 87 -11.82 -15.63 -9.06
N TYR A 88 -12.15 -16.12 -7.86
CA TYR A 88 -13.18 -17.15 -7.69
C TYR A 88 -14.58 -16.65 -8.06
N TRP A 89 -14.91 -15.38 -7.77
CA TRP A 89 -16.19 -14.78 -8.17
C TRP A 89 -16.34 -14.66 -9.69
N ASN A 90 -15.25 -14.31 -10.40
CA ASN A 90 -15.27 -14.25 -11.86
C ASN A 90 -15.35 -15.66 -12.49
N GLN A 91 -14.66 -16.65 -11.93
CA GLN A 91 -14.81 -18.05 -12.35
C GLN A 91 -16.27 -18.52 -12.19
N PHE A 92 -16.86 -18.30 -11.01
CA PHE A 92 -18.26 -18.64 -10.74
C PHE A 92 -19.24 -17.99 -11.71
N ASN A 93 -19.06 -16.72 -12.05
CA ASN A 93 -19.89 -16.03 -13.04
C ASN A 93 -19.73 -16.62 -14.45
N GLU A 94 -18.51 -16.97 -14.86
CA GLU A 94 -18.23 -17.58 -16.17
C GLU A 94 -18.78 -19.01 -16.27
N ASP A 95 -18.61 -19.83 -15.22
CA ASP A 95 -19.19 -21.18 -15.13
C ASP A 95 -20.72 -21.12 -15.26
N ILE A 96 -21.35 -20.13 -14.62
CA ILE A 96 -22.79 -19.86 -14.73
C ILE A 96 -23.17 -19.43 -16.15
N ARG A 97 -22.41 -18.52 -16.76
CA ARG A 97 -22.65 -18.07 -18.14
C ARG A 97 -22.55 -19.23 -19.14
N LEU A 98 -21.57 -20.12 -18.94
CA LEU A 98 -21.37 -21.33 -19.75
C LEU A 98 -22.48 -22.37 -19.52
N MET A 99 -23.01 -22.51 -18.29
CA MET A 99 -24.18 -23.35 -18.02
C MET A 99 -25.44 -22.81 -18.70
N LEU A 100 -25.72 -21.51 -18.61
CA LEU A 100 -26.84 -20.88 -19.31
C LEU A 100 -26.73 -21.06 -20.83
N GLN A 101 -25.54 -20.82 -21.40
CA GLN A 101 -25.28 -21.02 -22.83
C GLN A 101 -25.46 -22.49 -23.30
N ARG A 102 -25.43 -23.47 -22.40
CA ARG A 102 -25.64 -24.90 -22.69
C ARG A 102 -27.07 -25.39 -22.43
N PHE A 103 -27.76 -24.83 -21.43
CA PHE A 103 -29.05 -25.36 -20.95
C PHE A 103 -30.25 -24.42 -21.11
N ASP A 104 -30.04 -23.13 -21.41
CA ASP A 104 -31.10 -22.12 -21.65
C ASP A 104 -31.01 -21.52 -23.06
N ALA A 105 -30.26 -22.16 -23.98
CA ALA A 105 -29.99 -21.66 -25.33
C ALA A 105 -31.24 -21.46 -26.21
N GLU A 106 -32.35 -22.15 -25.89
CA GLU A 106 -33.65 -21.99 -26.55
C GLU A 106 -34.37 -20.68 -26.13
N THR A 107 -33.89 -19.98 -25.09
CA THR A 107 -34.53 -18.81 -24.48
C THR A 107 -33.57 -17.65 -24.15
N ALA A 108 -32.30 -17.71 -24.58
CA ALA A 108 -31.30 -16.71 -24.29
C ALA A 108 -31.40 -15.45 -25.19
N ASP A 109 -31.48 -14.27 -24.59
CA ASP A 109 -31.44 -12.98 -25.29
C ASP A 109 -29.97 -12.54 -25.53
N GLU A 110 -29.60 -12.31 -26.79
CA GLU A 110 -28.25 -11.87 -27.18
C GLU A 110 -27.87 -10.47 -26.62
N SER A 111 -28.85 -9.65 -26.23
CA SER A 111 -28.61 -8.33 -25.65
C SER A 111 -28.18 -8.39 -24.17
N GLU A 112 -28.70 -9.36 -23.39
CA GLU A 112 -28.32 -9.50 -21.97
C GLU A 112 -26.92 -10.09 -21.82
N THR A 113 -26.57 -11.09 -22.64
CA THR A 113 -25.29 -11.83 -22.52
C THR A 113 -24.05 -10.97 -22.78
N ARG A 114 -24.15 -9.86 -23.52
CA ARG A 114 -23.07 -8.87 -23.67
C ARG A 114 -22.81 -8.10 -22.37
N ASN A 115 -23.86 -7.51 -21.79
CA ASN A 115 -23.74 -6.62 -20.63
C ASN A 115 -23.18 -7.31 -19.37
N GLU A 116 -23.44 -8.62 -19.21
CA GLU A 116 -22.93 -9.38 -18.06
C GLU A 116 -21.39 -9.60 -18.13
N SER A 117 -20.79 -9.60 -19.33
CA SER A 117 -19.36 -9.92 -19.53
C SER A 117 -18.39 -8.76 -19.24
N GLU A 118 -18.77 -7.53 -19.61
CA GLU A 118 -17.95 -6.31 -19.46
C GLU A 118 -17.86 -5.87 -17.99
N ALA A 119 -18.93 -6.07 -17.21
CA ALA A 119 -18.96 -5.73 -15.78
C ALA A 119 -18.03 -6.59 -14.91
N THR A 120 -17.75 -7.84 -15.32
CA THR A 120 -16.90 -8.76 -14.54
C THR A 120 -15.40 -8.55 -14.71
N THR A 121 -14.93 -8.11 -15.88
CA THR A 121 -13.50 -8.11 -16.23
C THR A 121 -12.73 -6.90 -15.69
N SER A 122 -13.39 -5.79 -15.35
CA SER A 122 -12.74 -4.53 -14.94
C SER A 122 -12.77 -4.26 -13.42
N PHE A 123 -13.40 -5.12 -12.61
CA PHE A 123 -13.73 -4.80 -11.21
C PHE A 123 -12.53 -4.46 -10.30
N LEU A 124 -11.41 -5.20 -10.36
CA LEU A 124 -10.22 -4.89 -9.55
C LEU A 124 -9.57 -3.56 -9.95
N THR A 125 -9.57 -3.22 -11.23
CA THR A 125 -8.94 -2.00 -11.76
C THR A 125 -9.69 -0.74 -11.34
N GLN A 126 -11.01 -0.84 -11.14
CA GLN A 126 -11.86 0.27 -10.70
C GLN A 126 -11.95 0.38 -9.16
N LEU A 127 -11.61 -0.69 -8.42
CA LEU A 127 -11.72 -0.73 -6.96
C LEU A 127 -10.83 0.30 -6.24
N SER A 128 -9.72 0.71 -6.86
CA SER A 128 -8.86 1.79 -6.37
C SER A 128 -9.34 3.21 -6.73
N THR A 129 -10.41 3.33 -7.52
CA THR A 129 -10.99 4.62 -7.96
C THR A 129 -12.31 4.97 -7.29
N TRP A 130 -12.94 4.03 -6.58
CA TRP A 130 -14.21 4.24 -5.87
C TRP A 130 -13.98 4.75 -4.45
N ASP A 131 -14.86 5.63 -3.98
CA ASP A 131 -14.94 5.94 -2.56
C ASP A 131 -15.70 4.84 -1.78
N ARG A 132 -15.83 5.02 -0.46
CA ARG A 132 -16.45 4.03 0.43
C ARG A 132 -17.95 3.84 0.17
N GLU A 133 -18.67 4.89 -0.21
CA GLU A 133 -20.13 4.81 -0.45
C GLU A 133 -20.40 4.25 -1.84
N GLU A 134 -19.58 4.61 -2.84
CA GLU A 134 -19.61 3.99 -4.17
C GLU A 134 -19.26 2.48 -4.12
N LEU A 135 -18.22 2.09 -3.37
CA LEU A 135 -17.75 0.72 -3.28
C LEU A 135 -18.84 -0.26 -2.81
N ASP A 136 -19.59 0.10 -1.76
CA ASP A 136 -20.69 -0.72 -1.25
C ASP A 136 -21.80 -0.87 -2.32
N GLU A 137 -22.12 0.18 -3.07
CA GLU A 137 -23.10 0.11 -4.16
C GLU A 137 -22.62 -0.78 -5.33
N LYS A 138 -21.36 -0.63 -5.77
CA LYS A 138 -20.79 -1.47 -6.83
C LYS A 138 -20.73 -2.94 -6.42
N LEU A 139 -20.39 -3.23 -5.17
CA LEU A 139 -20.36 -4.59 -4.63
C LEU A 139 -21.77 -5.20 -4.60
N VAL A 140 -22.78 -4.47 -4.12
CA VAL A 140 -24.19 -4.91 -4.14
C VAL A 140 -24.67 -5.16 -5.57
N ASN A 141 -24.36 -4.27 -6.53
CA ASN A 141 -24.71 -4.45 -7.93
C ASN A 141 -24.09 -5.71 -8.54
N ARG A 142 -22.80 -5.97 -8.29
CA ARG A 142 -22.12 -7.21 -8.73
C ARG A 142 -22.80 -8.46 -8.16
N VAL A 143 -23.14 -8.46 -6.87
CA VAL A 143 -23.84 -9.58 -6.22
C VAL A 143 -25.24 -9.78 -6.82
N GLN A 144 -25.95 -8.70 -7.19
CA GLN A 144 -27.26 -8.82 -7.86
C GLN A 144 -27.17 -9.44 -9.26
N VAL A 145 -26.13 -9.12 -10.05
CA VAL A 145 -25.92 -9.76 -11.37
C VAL A 145 -25.74 -11.26 -11.21
N SER A 146 -24.81 -11.70 -10.35
CA SER A 146 -24.59 -13.13 -10.05
C SER A 146 -25.86 -13.82 -9.54
N LYS A 147 -26.61 -13.17 -8.64
CA LYS A 147 -27.88 -13.71 -8.11
C LYS A 147 -28.96 -13.85 -9.19
N ARG A 148 -29.03 -12.93 -10.16
CA ARG A 148 -29.95 -13.01 -11.30
C ARG A 148 -29.57 -14.18 -12.23
N ALA A 149 -28.28 -14.36 -12.51
CA ALA A 149 -27.80 -15.45 -13.35
C ALA A 149 -28.01 -16.84 -12.69
N VAL A 150 -27.81 -16.97 -11.38
CA VAL A 150 -28.22 -18.17 -10.61
C VAL A 150 -29.72 -18.44 -10.76
N ALA A 151 -30.56 -17.41 -10.63
CA ALA A 151 -32.02 -17.57 -10.76
C ALA A 151 -32.45 -17.98 -12.18
N LYS A 152 -31.75 -17.54 -13.24
CA LYS A 152 -31.93 -18.04 -14.62
C LYS A 152 -31.60 -19.54 -14.70
N ILE A 153 -30.46 -19.99 -14.13
CA ILE A 153 -30.08 -21.42 -14.15
C ILE A 153 -31.12 -22.30 -13.48
N VAL A 154 -31.64 -21.91 -12.33
CA VAL A 154 -32.68 -22.69 -11.63
C VAL A 154 -33.91 -22.86 -12.53
N GLN A 155 -34.37 -21.79 -13.19
CA GLN A 155 -35.50 -21.88 -14.13
C GLN A 155 -35.18 -22.76 -15.36
N ALA A 156 -33.98 -22.66 -15.92
CA ALA A 156 -33.57 -23.51 -17.05
C ALA A 156 -33.53 -24.98 -16.64
N PHE A 157 -33.03 -25.29 -15.43
CA PHE A 157 -33.01 -26.63 -14.87
C PHE A 157 -34.42 -27.16 -14.60
N ASP A 158 -35.32 -26.35 -14.03
CA ASP A 158 -36.74 -26.71 -13.82
C ASP A 158 -37.45 -27.03 -15.15
N ARG A 159 -37.24 -26.22 -16.20
CA ARG A 159 -37.77 -26.47 -17.55
C ARG A 159 -37.21 -27.77 -18.13
N LEU A 160 -35.90 -27.99 -18.04
CA LEU A 160 -35.22 -29.19 -18.51
C LEU A 160 -35.73 -30.44 -17.78
N HIS A 161 -35.89 -30.35 -16.45
CA HIS A 161 -36.41 -31.43 -15.62
C HIS A 161 -37.86 -31.78 -15.99
N GLN A 162 -38.74 -30.79 -16.12
CA GLN A 162 -40.13 -31.00 -16.57
C GLN A 162 -40.21 -31.57 -17.98
N ARG A 163 -39.31 -31.17 -18.90
CA ARG A 163 -39.22 -31.76 -20.25
C ARG A 163 -38.80 -33.22 -20.17
N ASN A 164 -37.77 -33.52 -19.39
CA ASN A 164 -37.25 -34.87 -19.21
C ASN A 164 -38.27 -35.79 -18.52
N GLU A 165 -39.03 -35.30 -17.54
CA GLU A 165 -40.14 -36.04 -16.94
C GLU A 165 -41.25 -36.37 -17.95
N LYS A 166 -41.68 -35.37 -18.76
CA LYS A 166 -42.72 -35.58 -19.78
C LYS A 166 -42.28 -36.62 -20.81
N VAL A 167 -41.02 -36.56 -21.26
CA VAL A 167 -40.42 -37.55 -22.16
C VAL A 167 -40.35 -38.92 -21.50
N ALA A 168 -39.84 -39.02 -20.27
CA ALA A 168 -39.75 -40.29 -19.53
C ALA A 168 -41.14 -40.93 -19.27
N ARG A 169 -42.16 -40.12 -18.99
CA ARG A 169 -43.56 -40.57 -18.85
C ARG A 169 -44.14 -41.05 -20.18
N ALA A 170 -43.96 -40.31 -21.27
CA ALA A 170 -44.38 -40.73 -22.60
C ALA A 170 -43.72 -42.06 -23.03
N LEU A 171 -42.42 -42.23 -22.78
CA LEU A 171 -41.68 -43.46 -23.07
C LEU A 171 -42.15 -44.66 -22.25
N LYS A 172 -42.62 -44.46 -21.02
CA LYS A 172 -43.28 -45.49 -20.20
C LYS A 172 -44.74 -45.78 -20.61
N GLY A 173 -45.34 -44.95 -21.48
CA GLY A 173 -46.77 -45.00 -21.81
C GLY A 173 -47.68 -44.27 -20.82
N GLU A 174 -47.13 -43.56 -19.83
CA GLU A 174 -47.86 -42.88 -18.75
C GLU A 174 -48.21 -41.42 -19.13
N GLY A 175 -48.92 -41.22 -20.25
CA GLY A 175 -49.38 -39.91 -20.74
C GLY A 175 -50.87 -39.66 -20.50
N LEU A 176 -51.24 -38.53 -19.88
CA LEU A 176 -52.64 -38.21 -19.56
C LEU A 176 -53.42 -37.60 -20.74
N GLU A 177 -54.66 -38.08 -20.91
CA GLU A 177 -55.88 -37.32 -21.24
C GLU A 177 -55.84 -36.29 -22.40
N VAL A 178 -55.08 -36.58 -23.46
CA VAL A 178 -55.30 -35.99 -24.79
C VAL A 178 -55.53 -37.13 -25.79
N GLU A 179 -56.43 -36.92 -26.75
CA GLU A 179 -56.89 -37.96 -27.68
C GLU A 179 -55.73 -38.62 -28.44
N THR A 180 -55.67 -39.95 -28.37
CA THR A 180 -54.56 -40.80 -28.84
C THR A 180 -53.18 -40.39 -28.26
N PRO A 181 -52.69 -41.05 -27.19
CA PRO A 181 -51.25 -41.02 -26.92
C PRO A 181 -50.51 -41.52 -28.17
N PRO A 182 -49.37 -40.90 -28.55
CA PRO A 182 -48.64 -41.34 -29.73
C PRO A 182 -48.25 -42.80 -29.54
N VAL A 183 -48.64 -43.65 -30.50
CA VAL A 183 -48.31 -45.08 -30.50
C VAL A 183 -46.83 -45.22 -30.84
N LEU A 184 -45.99 -44.93 -29.85
CA LEU A 184 -44.57 -45.23 -29.85
C LEU A 184 -44.42 -46.72 -30.09
N GLU A 185 -43.78 -47.05 -31.20
CA GLU A 185 -43.53 -48.41 -31.67
C GLU A 185 -42.89 -49.23 -30.53
N GLU A 186 -43.29 -50.50 -30.41
CA GLU A 186 -42.85 -51.36 -29.30
C GLU A 186 -41.31 -51.46 -29.23
N SER A 187 -40.68 -51.52 -30.41
CA SER A 187 -39.23 -51.43 -30.64
C SER A 187 -38.58 -50.19 -30.01
N VAL A 188 -39.23 -49.03 -30.08
CA VAL A 188 -38.75 -47.77 -29.48
C VAL A 188 -38.89 -47.81 -27.96
N ARG A 189 -39.91 -48.51 -27.43
CA ARG A 189 -40.08 -48.71 -25.97
C ARG A 189 -39.03 -49.69 -25.42
N GLU A 190 -38.80 -50.80 -26.10
CA GLU A 190 -37.77 -51.78 -25.74
C GLU A 190 -36.38 -51.15 -25.81
N LEU A 191 -36.01 -50.50 -26.92
CA LEU A 191 -34.73 -49.81 -27.06
C LEU A 191 -34.54 -48.71 -26.01
N ASN A 192 -35.60 -48.02 -25.59
CA ASN A 192 -35.50 -47.05 -24.50
C ASN A 192 -35.31 -47.72 -23.13
N SER A 193 -35.91 -48.88 -22.89
CA SER A 193 -35.67 -49.69 -21.69
C SER A 193 -34.22 -50.18 -21.63
N GLU A 194 -33.69 -50.69 -22.76
CA GLU A 194 -32.29 -51.09 -22.90
C GLU A 194 -31.34 -49.90 -22.64
N LEU A 195 -31.56 -48.76 -23.30
CA LEU A 195 -30.80 -47.52 -23.07
C LEU A 195 -30.91 -47.04 -21.61
N GLN A 196 -32.06 -47.19 -20.94
CA GLN A 196 -32.20 -46.88 -19.52
C GLN A 196 -31.44 -47.87 -18.62
N THR A 197 -31.32 -49.15 -18.99
CA THR A 197 -30.47 -50.10 -18.25
C THR A 197 -28.99 -49.81 -18.48
N GLU A 198 -28.57 -49.51 -19.71
CA GLU A 198 -27.17 -49.25 -20.00
C GLU A 198 -26.71 -47.89 -19.45
N ASN A 199 -27.56 -46.86 -19.44
CA ASN A 199 -27.22 -45.58 -18.80
C ASN A 199 -27.08 -45.74 -17.27
N LYS A 200 -27.85 -46.65 -16.63
CA LYS A 200 -27.63 -47.05 -15.22
C LYS A 200 -26.32 -47.81 -15.04
N ASN A 201 -25.98 -48.74 -15.93
CA ASN A 201 -24.69 -49.44 -15.92
C ASN A 201 -23.52 -48.45 -16.04
N LEU A 202 -23.59 -47.52 -16.98
CA LEU A 202 -22.61 -46.46 -17.20
C LEU A 202 -22.50 -45.52 -15.99
N HIS A 203 -23.61 -45.12 -15.36
CA HIS A 203 -23.59 -44.36 -14.11
C HIS A 203 -22.91 -45.14 -12.97
N ALA A 204 -23.20 -46.44 -12.82
CA ALA A 204 -22.57 -47.28 -11.79
C ALA A 204 -21.06 -47.47 -12.04
N GLN A 205 -20.64 -47.67 -13.30
CA GLN A 205 -19.23 -47.72 -13.68
C GLN A 205 -18.53 -46.38 -13.43
N ASN A 206 -19.14 -45.27 -13.84
CA ASN A 206 -18.62 -43.91 -13.67
C ASN A 206 -18.45 -43.57 -12.17
N LEU A 207 -19.44 -43.89 -11.33
CA LEU A 207 -19.34 -43.73 -9.88
C LEU A 207 -18.21 -44.58 -9.29
N SER A 208 -18.06 -45.84 -9.73
CA SER A 208 -16.95 -46.71 -9.30
C SER A 208 -15.59 -46.22 -9.78
N PHE A 209 -15.50 -45.57 -10.95
CA PHE A 209 -14.27 -44.92 -11.41
C PHE A 209 -13.95 -43.67 -10.58
N HIS A 210 -14.94 -42.84 -10.21
CA HIS A 210 -14.72 -41.72 -9.30
C HIS A 210 -14.27 -42.15 -7.90
N GLU A 211 -14.85 -43.22 -7.35
CA GLU A 211 -14.42 -43.84 -6.09
C GLU A 211 -12.96 -44.33 -6.15
N LYS A 212 -12.62 -45.10 -7.19
CA LYS A 212 -11.24 -45.59 -7.43
C LYS A 212 -10.25 -44.45 -7.66
N HIS A 213 -10.66 -43.40 -8.36
CA HIS A 213 -9.83 -42.22 -8.60
C HIS A 213 -9.57 -41.45 -7.30
N HIS A 214 -10.60 -41.21 -6.48
CA HIS A 214 -10.43 -40.58 -5.17
C HIS A 214 -9.51 -41.40 -4.25
N LEU A 215 -9.68 -42.72 -4.20
CA LEU A 215 -8.80 -43.62 -3.45
C LEU A 215 -7.35 -43.57 -3.98
N MET A 216 -7.15 -43.44 -5.29
CA MET A 216 -5.82 -43.25 -5.88
C MET A 216 -5.21 -41.89 -5.49
N CYS A 217 -5.99 -40.80 -5.51
CA CYS A 217 -5.52 -39.48 -5.09
C CYS A 217 -5.09 -39.45 -3.62
N LEU A 218 -5.87 -40.08 -2.72
CA LEU A 218 -5.47 -40.25 -1.32
C LEU A 218 -4.15 -41.02 -1.20
N LYS A 219 -3.99 -42.09 -2.00
CA LYS A 219 -2.77 -42.91 -2.01
C LYS A 219 -1.56 -42.19 -2.62
N VAL A 220 -1.77 -41.23 -3.52
CA VAL A 220 -0.71 -40.34 -4.04
C VAL A 220 -0.28 -39.36 -2.94
N ALA A 221 -1.21 -38.69 -2.27
CA ALA A 221 -0.90 -37.79 -1.15
C ALA A 221 -0.13 -38.53 -0.02
N GLU A 222 -0.57 -39.75 0.32
CA GLU A 222 0.13 -40.64 1.24
C GLU A 222 1.59 -40.97 0.84
N LEU A 223 1.92 -40.96 -0.46
CA LEU A 223 3.26 -41.21 -0.98
C LEU A 223 4.08 -39.91 -1.06
N GLU A 224 3.43 -38.78 -1.35
CA GLU A 224 4.03 -37.44 -1.32
C GLU A 224 4.45 -37.05 0.10
N GLU A 225 3.63 -37.30 1.12
CA GLU A 225 4.00 -37.12 2.54
C GLU A 225 5.22 -37.98 2.92
N LYS A 226 5.25 -39.25 2.49
CA LYS A 226 6.38 -40.16 2.74
C LYS A 226 7.65 -39.70 2.00
N LEU A 227 7.53 -39.17 0.79
CA LEU A 227 8.64 -38.60 0.03
C LEU A 227 9.19 -37.34 0.71
N GLN A 228 8.32 -36.42 1.14
CA GLN A 228 8.72 -35.21 1.87
C GLN A 228 9.46 -35.56 3.17
N ALA A 229 8.97 -36.55 3.94
CA ALA A 229 9.65 -37.03 5.15
C ALA A 229 11.06 -37.58 4.85
N MET A 230 11.22 -38.39 3.80
CA MET A 230 12.51 -38.92 3.36
C MET A 230 13.46 -37.81 2.87
N ASP A 231 12.96 -36.79 2.18
CA ASP A 231 13.77 -35.63 1.76
C ASP A 231 14.19 -34.75 2.95
N THR A 232 13.36 -34.62 4.00
CA THR A 232 13.79 -33.96 5.25
C THR A 232 14.85 -34.76 6.00
N GLU A 233 14.71 -36.09 6.12
CA GLU A 233 15.74 -36.96 6.72
C GLU A 233 17.06 -36.87 5.93
N LYS A 234 16.97 -36.85 4.59
CA LYS A 234 18.14 -36.65 3.72
C LYS A 234 18.82 -35.31 3.97
N ALA A 235 18.07 -34.22 4.10
CA ALA A 235 18.61 -32.89 4.39
C ALA A 235 19.29 -32.83 5.78
N GLU A 236 18.69 -33.42 6.81
CA GLU A 236 19.31 -33.54 8.14
C GLU A 236 20.62 -34.34 8.10
N MET A 237 20.65 -35.44 7.35
CA MET A 237 21.84 -36.26 7.16
C MET A 237 22.92 -35.57 6.32
N GLN A 238 22.55 -34.72 5.36
CA GLN A 238 23.49 -33.86 4.63
C GLN A 238 24.12 -32.81 5.54
N ASN A 239 23.33 -32.05 6.31
CA ASN A 239 23.83 -31.09 7.31
C ASN A 239 24.81 -31.77 8.28
N ARG A 240 24.48 -32.98 8.74
CA ARG A 240 25.34 -33.76 9.65
C ARG A 240 26.65 -34.23 9.00
N ILE A 241 26.68 -34.46 7.70
CA ILE A 241 27.93 -34.72 6.96
C ILE A 241 28.77 -33.44 6.91
N GLU A 242 28.17 -32.29 6.59
CA GLU A 242 28.88 -31.00 6.55
C GLU A 242 29.50 -30.62 7.91
N ASP A 243 28.79 -30.82 9.02
CA ASP A 243 29.32 -30.66 10.38
C ASP A 243 30.53 -31.57 10.65
N MET A 244 30.46 -32.84 10.25
CA MET A 244 31.56 -33.80 10.43
C MET A 244 32.75 -33.48 9.52
N GLU A 245 32.53 -33.01 8.30
CA GLU A 245 33.59 -32.56 7.39
C GLU A 245 34.27 -31.29 7.92
N TYR A 246 33.51 -30.36 8.50
CA TYR A 246 34.07 -29.18 9.18
C TYR A 246 34.99 -29.56 10.34
N ASP A 247 34.54 -30.42 11.26
CA ASP A 247 35.36 -30.86 12.41
C ASP A 247 36.55 -31.74 11.98
N LEU A 248 36.40 -32.53 10.91
CA LEU A 248 37.49 -33.30 10.30
C LEU A 248 38.53 -32.38 9.66
N ASN A 249 38.12 -31.31 8.97
CA ASN A 249 39.05 -30.34 8.39
C ASN A 249 39.76 -29.50 9.48
N LYS A 250 39.01 -29.08 10.51
CA LYS A 250 39.51 -28.39 11.71
C LYS A 250 40.51 -29.23 12.50
N THR A 251 40.34 -30.55 12.56
CA THR A 251 41.33 -31.47 13.15
C THR A 251 42.53 -31.71 12.24
N ARG A 252 42.35 -31.85 10.90
CA ARG A 252 43.47 -31.87 9.93
C ARG A 252 44.36 -30.64 10.07
N SER A 253 43.81 -29.43 10.05
CA SER A 253 44.59 -28.19 10.23
C SER A 253 45.15 -27.98 11.65
N ARG A 254 44.83 -28.86 12.61
CA ARG A 254 45.57 -28.98 13.87
C ARG A 254 46.74 -29.95 13.74
N CYS A 255 46.56 -31.09 13.07
CA CYS A 255 47.64 -32.02 12.74
C CYS A 255 48.72 -31.35 11.89
N GLU A 256 48.35 -30.64 10.81
CA GLU A 256 49.27 -29.88 9.94
C GLU A 256 50.17 -28.90 10.74
N LYS A 257 49.61 -28.23 11.75
CA LYS A 257 50.38 -27.33 12.63
C LYS A 257 51.34 -28.09 13.55
N VAL A 258 50.93 -29.24 14.08
CA VAL A 258 51.79 -30.12 14.88
C VAL A 258 52.89 -30.74 14.02
N GLU A 259 52.58 -31.14 12.77
CA GLU A 259 53.54 -31.65 11.79
C GLU A 259 54.53 -30.57 11.35
N SER A 260 54.09 -29.32 11.15
CA SER A 260 54.98 -28.19 10.90
C SER A 260 55.92 -27.94 12.08
N HIS A 261 55.41 -27.93 13.31
CA HIS A 261 56.26 -27.77 14.51
C HIS A 261 57.19 -28.97 14.74
N LEU A 262 56.77 -30.19 14.37
CA LEU A 262 57.62 -31.37 14.38
C LEU A 262 58.71 -31.27 13.31
N ALA A 263 58.40 -30.77 12.11
CA ALA A 263 59.37 -30.49 11.06
C ALA A 263 60.37 -29.40 11.50
N ASP A 264 59.90 -28.29 12.09
CA ASP A 264 60.76 -27.22 12.64
C ASP A 264 61.71 -27.74 13.72
N THR A 265 61.20 -28.57 14.64
CA THR A 265 62.00 -29.15 15.73
C THR A 265 62.95 -30.23 15.20
N CYS A 266 62.54 -31.05 14.24
CA CYS A 266 63.42 -31.98 13.54
C CYS A 266 64.48 -31.27 12.68
N GLN A 267 64.21 -30.10 12.10
CA GLN A 267 65.22 -29.30 11.41
C GLN A 267 66.23 -28.68 12.39
N LYS A 268 65.77 -28.18 13.54
CA LYS A 268 66.66 -27.69 14.62
C LYS A 268 67.50 -28.81 15.22
N LEU A 269 66.91 -29.98 15.45
CA LEU A 269 67.61 -31.16 15.94
C LEU A 269 68.59 -31.67 14.87
N LYS A 270 68.23 -31.64 13.58
CA LYS A 270 69.17 -31.89 12.48
C LYS A 270 70.29 -30.87 12.41
N ALA A 271 70.06 -29.57 12.60
CA ALA A 271 71.15 -28.60 12.66
C ALA A 271 72.15 -28.93 13.79
N ILE A 272 71.64 -29.22 15.00
CA ILE A 272 72.45 -29.68 16.14
C ILE A 272 73.11 -31.05 15.88
N GLN A 273 72.47 -31.91 15.07
CA GLN A 273 73.01 -33.21 14.69
C GLN A 273 73.97 -33.13 13.50
N ASP A 274 73.91 -32.13 12.63
CA ASP A 274 74.88 -31.86 11.56
C ASP A 274 76.11 -31.15 12.14
N GLU A 275 75.93 -30.43 13.26
CA GLU A 275 76.98 -30.08 14.21
C GLU A 275 77.58 -31.33 14.96
N CYS A 276 77.16 -32.58 14.68
CA CYS A 276 77.60 -33.84 15.37
C CYS A 276 77.74 -35.19 14.55
N GLY A 277 77.04 -35.42 13.42
CA GLY A 277 77.08 -36.43 12.31
C GLY A 277 76.96 -37.99 12.47
N LEU A 278 75.90 -38.71 11.95
CA LEU A 278 75.71 -40.22 11.75
C LEU A 278 74.47 -40.71 10.81
N ASN A 279 74.37 -41.95 10.16
CA ASN A 279 73.42 -42.42 8.99
C ASN A 279 72.99 -44.02 8.75
N SER A 280 71.88 -44.57 8.01
CA SER A 280 71.60 -46.00 7.28
C SER A 280 70.13 -46.68 6.87
N SER A 281 69.87 -47.74 5.93
CA SER A 281 68.61 -48.70 5.58
C SER A 281 68.60 -49.74 4.29
N GLY A 282 67.77 -50.76 3.70
CA GLY A 282 66.56 -51.79 3.84
C GLY A 282 65.87 -52.62 2.53
N ASN A 283 65.22 -53.89 2.48
CA ASN A 283 64.44 -54.64 1.27
C ASN A 283 63.62 -56.12 1.27
N VAL A 284 63.02 -56.73 0.11
CA VAL A 284 62.55 -58.17 -0.48
C VAL A 284 61.14 -59.06 -0.49
N LYS A 285 60.78 -60.09 -1.44
CA LYS A 285 59.47 -61.01 -1.71
C LYS A 285 59.40 -62.38 -2.68
N ALA A 286 58.38 -63.39 -2.76
CA ALA A 286 58.11 -64.60 -3.79
C ALA A 286 56.85 -65.73 -3.74
N GLY A 287 56.47 -66.68 -4.76
CA GLY A 287 55.59 -68.03 -4.74
C GLY A 287 54.69 -68.74 -5.97
N ASP A 288 54.32 -70.13 -6.13
CA ASP A 288 53.34 -70.94 -7.15
C ASP A 288 53.07 -72.60 -7.02
N VAL A 289 52.39 -73.71 -7.68
CA VAL A 289 51.46 -74.30 -8.86
C VAL A 289 50.80 -75.87 -8.88
N LEU A 290 49.68 -76.30 -9.67
CA LEU A 290 49.03 -77.54 -10.51
C LEU A 290 48.64 -79.18 -10.30
N PRO A 291 47.60 -79.91 -10.99
CA PRO A 291 47.10 -81.43 -10.97
C PRO A 291 46.30 -82.32 -12.16
N GLY A 292 45.90 -83.71 -12.13
CA GLY A 292 44.83 -84.56 -12.99
C GLY A 292 44.73 -86.20 -13.33
N GLY A 293 43.60 -86.95 -13.79
CA GLY A 293 43.47 -88.42 -14.45
C GLY A 293 42.19 -89.51 -14.43
N GLY A 294 41.96 -90.63 -15.31
CA GLY A 294 40.99 -91.92 -15.19
C GLY A 294 40.33 -92.91 -16.40
N GLY A 295 39.79 -94.23 -16.25
CA GLY A 295 38.81 -95.11 -17.19
C GLY A 295 38.71 -96.78 -17.39
N GLY A 296 37.59 -97.55 -17.88
CA GLY A 296 37.48 -99.03 -18.49
C GLY A 296 36.24 -100.17 -18.41
N GLY A 297 36.01 -101.28 -19.29
CA GLY A 297 35.15 -102.64 -19.14
C GLY A 297 34.31 -103.52 -20.29
N SER A 298 33.98 -104.93 -20.29
CA SER A 298 32.96 -105.83 -21.17
C SER A 298 32.81 -107.51 -21.18
N GLY A 299 31.74 -108.30 -21.69
CA GLY A 299 31.63 -109.81 -22.24
C GLY A 299 30.44 -110.99 -22.08
N GLY A 300 30.15 -112.08 -22.96
CA GLY A 300 29.43 -113.48 -22.69
C GLY A 300 28.46 -114.43 -23.68
N LYS A 301 28.34 -115.85 -23.61
CA LYS A 301 27.31 -116.85 -24.28
C LYS A 301 27.20 -118.38 -23.78
N ILE A 302 26.04 -119.12 -23.89
CA ILE A 302 25.77 -120.62 -23.63
C ILE A 302 24.77 -121.31 -24.66
N THR A 303 24.61 -122.66 -24.72
CA THR A 303 23.66 -123.46 -25.58
C THR A 303 22.86 -124.59 -24.85
N SER A 304 21.71 -125.05 -25.41
CA SER A 304 20.87 -126.18 -24.93
C SER A 304 20.10 -126.88 -26.08
N THR A 305 19.67 -128.14 -25.92
CA THR A 305 19.02 -128.98 -26.95
C THR A 305 17.49 -128.96 -26.88
N ILE A 306 16.84 -128.74 -28.03
CA ILE A 306 15.36 -128.63 -28.18
C ILE A 306 14.89 -129.61 -29.27
N SER A 307 13.70 -130.19 -29.10
CA SER A 307 13.06 -131.08 -30.11
C SER A 307 12.66 -130.30 -31.37
N SER A 308 12.82 -130.88 -32.57
CA SER A 308 12.69 -130.18 -33.87
C SER A 308 11.46 -129.28 -33.97
N LYS A 309 10.26 -129.81 -33.66
CA LYS A 309 9.01 -129.03 -33.74
C LYS A 309 9.00 -127.82 -32.80
N LYS A 310 9.58 -127.93 -31.59
CA LYS A 310 9.76 -126.79 -30.68
C LYS A 310 10.87 -125.83 -31.14
N MET A 311 11.85 -126.32 -31.91
CA MET A 311 12.86 -125.46 -32.52
C MET A 311 12.30 -124.68 -33.72
N GLU A 312 11.38 -125.29 -34.48
CA GLU A 312 10.58 -124.62 -35.53
C GLU A 312 9.62 -123.58 -34.93
N GLU A 313 8.87 -123.93 -33.87
CA GLU A 313 8.00 -122.99 -33.14
C GLU A 313 8.79 -121.79 -32.58
N VAL A 314 9.92 -122.04 -31.88
CA VAL A 314 10.79 -120.97 -31.36
C VAL A 314 11.48 -120.16 -32.47
N ASN A 315 11.76 -120.76 -33.63
CA ASN A 315 12.26 -120.00 -34.79
C ASN A 315 11.17 -119.07 -35.37
N SER A 316 9.91 -119.51 -35.43
CA SER A 316 8.77 -118.68 -35.85
C SER A 316 8.56 -117.50 -34.90
N GLU A 317 8.54 -117.76 -33.58
CA GLU A 317 8.47 -116.71 -32.56
C GLU A 317 9.67 -115.74 -32.66
N LEU A 318 10.87 -116.24 -32.95
CA LEU A 318 12.07 -115.42 -33.14
C LEU A 318 12.00 -114.56 -34.41
N GLU A 319 11.36 -115.03 -35.48
CA GLU A 319 11.14 -114.26 -36.71
C GLU A 319 10.05 -113.20 -36.53
N GLU A 320 8.95 -113.51 -35.84
CA GLU A 320 7.94 -112.51 -35.44
C GLU A 320 8.54 -111.41 -34.55
N GLN A 321 9.38 -111.77 -33.56
CA GLN A 321 10.06 -110.79 -32.72
C GLN A 321 11.10 -109.95 -33.48
N ARG A 322 11.76 -110.52 -34.50
CA ARG A 322 12.63 -109.75 -35.42
C ARG A 322 11.82 -108.75 -36.24
N GLU A 323 10.69 -109.17 -36.81
CA GLU A 323 9.83 -108.30 -37.61
C GLU A 323 9.21 -107.18 -36.75
N LEU A 324 8.77 -107.49 -35.53
CA LEU A 324 8.30 -106.49 -34.56
C LEU A 324 9.42 -105.53 -34.14
N SER A 325 10.64 -106.01 -33.97
CA SER A 325 11.80 -105.16 -33.68
C SER A 325 12.18 -104.26 -34.87
N ALA A 326 12.02 -104.74 -36.10
CA ALA A 326 12.24 -103.94 -37.31
C ALA A 326 11.16 -102.84 -37.44
N LYS A 327 9.87 -103.19 -37.31
CA LYS A 327 8.77 -102.22 -37.31
C LYS A 327 8.93 -101.12 -36.25
N ARG A 328 9.38 -101.49 -35.04
CA ARG A 328 9.71 -100.52 -33.97
C ARG A 328 10.92 -99.65 -34.30
N LEU A 329 11.90 -100.15 -35.05
CA LEU A 329 13.02 -99.36 -35.53
C LEU A 329 12.53 -98.34 -36.58
N ASP A 330 11.73 -98.78 -37.56
CA ASP A 330 11.13 -97.91 -38.58
C ASP A 330 10.28 -96.78 -37.95
N GLU A 331 9.48 -97.11 -36.91
CA GLU A 331 8.71 -96.13 -36.14
C GLU A 331 9.62 -95.12 -35.41
N LEU A 332 10.73 -95.58 -34.81
CA LEU A 332 11.71 -94.71 -34.13
C LEU A 332 12.49 -93.84 -35.11
N GLU A 333 12.87 -94.36 -36.28
CA GLU A 333 13.53 -93.58 -37.34
C GLU A 333 12.58 -92.52 -37.91
N LYS A 334 11.32 -92.89 -38.17
CA LYS A 334 10.27 -91.94 -38.59
C LYS A 334 10.08 -90.83 -37.54
N LYS A 335 9.92 -91.17 -36.26
CA LYS A 335 9.77 -90.18 -35.17
C LYS A 335 11.03 -89.31 -35.00
N THR A 336 12.21 -89.89 -35.19
CA THR A 336 13.49 -89.15 -35.21
C THR A 336 13.53 -88.17 -36.39
N ASN A 337 12.97 -88.51 -37.54
CA ASN A 337 12.93 -87.62 -38.70
C ASN A 337 11.89 -86.50 -38.54
N GLU A 338 10.67 -86.82 -38.06
CA GLU A 338 9.65 -85.82 -37.68
C GLU A 338 10.21 -84.81 -36.67
N HIS A 339 10.97 -85.27 -35.66
CA HIS A 339 11.61 -84.39 -34.68
C HIS A 339 12.70 -83.49 -35.30
N LYS A 340 13.51 -84.01 -36.23
CA LYS A 340 14.50 -83.21 -36.98
C LYS A 340 13.83 -82.15 -37.85
N GLU A 341 12.66 -82.42 -38.42
CA GLU A 341 11.90 -81.44 -39.21
C GLU A 341 11.28 -80.35 -38.33
N ALA A 342 10.70 -80.72 -37.18
CA ALA A 342 10.22 -79.76 -36.19
C ALA A 342 11.35 -78.84 -35.66
N LEU A 343 12.55 -79.38 -35.43
CA LEU A 343 13.72 -78.58 -35.02
C LEU A 343 14.17 -77.59 -36.12
N LYS A 344 14.18 -78.00 -37.40
CA LYS A 344 14.49 -77.10 -38.52
C LYS A 344 13.49 -75.94 -38.60
N GLU A 345 12.20 -76.21 -38.44
CA GLU A 345 11.15 -75.20 -38.48
C GLU A 345 11.25 -74.23 -37.29
N VAL A 346 11.57 -74.72 -36.09
CA VAL A 346 11.84 -73.87 -34.92
C VAL A 346 13.06 -72.95 -35.14
N GLU A 347 14.15 -73.44 -35.72
CA GLU A 347 15.31 -72.58 -36.02
C GLU A 347 15.01 -71.60 -37.18
N ARG A 348 14.23 -71.99 -38.19
CA ARG A 348 13.76 -71.08 -39.25
C ARG A 348 12.97 -69.92 -38.65
N LEU A 349 11.93 -70.21 -37.85
CA LEU A 349 11.10 -69.20 -37.21
C LEU A 349 11.90 -68.31 -36.23
N LYS A 350 12.94 -68.83 -35.56
CA LYS A 350 13.89 -68.03 -34.77
C LYS A 350 14.73 -67.08 -35.62
N MET A 351 15.13 -67.46 -36.84
CA MET A 351 15.85 -66.58 -37.75
C MET A 351 14.92 -65.50 -38.32
N ASP A 352 13.71 -65.87 -38.74
CA ASP A 352 12.69 -64.94 -39.23
C ASP A 352 12.34 -63.90 -38.15
N LEU A 353 12.13 -64.32 -36.89
CA LEU A 353 11.89 -63.43 -35.75
C LEU A 353 13.05 -62.49 -35.40
N ARG A 354 14.29 -62.83 -35.78
CA ARG A 354 15.49 -61.98 -35.56
C ARG A 354 15.70 -60.95 -36.66
N GLN A 355 15.04 -61.08 -37.81
CA GLN A 355 15.16 -60.19 -38.96
C GLN A 355 13.78 -59.79 -39.50
N LEU A 356 12.88 -59.41 -38.58
CA LEU A 356 11.56 -58.87 -38.93
C LEU A 356 11.72 -57.65 -39.85
N PRO A 357 11.09 -57.62 -41.04
CA PRO A 357 11.09 -56.45 -41.90
C PRO A 357 10.40 -55.26 -41.23
N GLU A 358 10.91 -54.05 -41.45
CA GLU A 358 10.38 -52.81 -40.86
C GLU A 358 8.90 -52.59 -41.19
N SER A 359 8.43 -53.00 -42.38
CA SER A 359 7.01 -52.97 -42.74
C SER A 359 6.12 -53.77 -41.80
N VAL A 360 6.57 -54.95 -41.36
CA VAL A 360 5.84 -55.79 -40.40
C VAL A 360 5.83 -55.13 -39.02
N ILE A 361 6.94 -54.51 -38.62
CA ILE A 361 7.05 -53.78 -37.35
C ILE A 361 6.08 -52.59 -37.33
N VAL A 362 6.05 -51.78 -38.38
CA VAL A 362 5.12 -50.64 -38.53
C VAL A 362 3.66 -51.09 -38.57
N GLU A 363 3.38 -52.30 -39.03
CA GLU A 363 2.04 -52.88 -39.00
C GLU A 363 1.59 -53.38 -37.62
N THR A 364 2.49 -53.60 -36.65
CA THR A 364 2.14 -54.06 -35.30
C THR A 364 1.25 -53.06 -34.54
N THR A 365 0.41 -53.61 -33.66
CA THR A 365 -0.40 -52.86 -32.69
C THR A 365 0.45 -51.99 -31.76
N GLU A 366 1.59 -52.52 -31.34
CA GLU A 366 2.56 -51.94 -30.42
C GLU A 366 3.21 -50.68 -31.03
N TYR A 367 3.69 -50.78 -32.28
CA TYR A 367 4.24 -49.63 -33.01
C TYR A 367 3.18 -48.55 -33.20
N LYS A 368 1.96 -48.92 -33.63
CA LYS A 368 0.86 -47.96 -33.85
C LYS A 368 0.42 -47.25 -32.56
N CYS A 369 0.39 -47.97 -31.43
CA CYS A 369 0.15 -47.36 -30.12
C CYS A 369 1.26 -46.38 -29.73
N LEU A 370 2.52 -46.75 -29.92
CA LEU A 370 3.67 -45.87 -29.61
C LEU A 370 3.72 -44.65 -30.54
N GLN A 371 3.43 -44.82 -31.83
CA GLN A 371 3.32 -43.74 -32.81
C GLN A 371 2.20 -42.75 -32.44
N SER A 372 1.05 -43.26 -31.98
CA SER A 372 -0.07 -42.43 -31.49
C SER A 372 0.33 -41.64 -30.24
N GLN A 373 0.93 -42.29 -29.24
CA GLN A 373 1.42 -41.63 -28.02
C GLN A 373 2.48 -40.57 -28.32
N PHE A 374 3.45 -40.88 -29.20
CA PHE A 374 4.46 -39.92 -29.62
C PHE A 374 3.86 -38.73 -30.38
N SER A 375 2.82 -38.95 -31.18
CA SER A 375 2.11 -37.86 -31.89
C SER A 375 1.40 -36.91 -30.94
N VAL A 376 0.79 -37.43 -29.86
CA VAL A 376 0.21 -36.60 -28.79
C VAL A 376 1.30 -35.81 -28.08
N LEU A 377 2.35 -36.48 -27.57
CA LEU A 377 3.46 -35.83 -26.86
C LEU A 377 4.20 -34.78 -27.71
N TYR A 378 4.30 -34.99 -29.03
CA TYR A 378 4.87 -34.02 -29.96
C TYR A 378 4.01 -32.77 -30.10
N ASN A 379 2.69 -32.93 -30.22
CA ASN A 379 1.74 -31.82 -30.28
C ASN A 379 1.72 -31.03 -28.96
N ASP A 380 1.64 -31.73 -27.83
CA ASP A 380 1.68 -31.12 -26.48
C ASP A 380 2.99 -30.34 -26.28
N SER A 381 4.14 -30.93 -26.64
CA SER A 381 5.43 -30.26 -26.58
C SER A 381 5.50 -29.01 -27.46
N MET A 382 4.85 -29.02 -28.63
CA MET A 382 4.82 -27.86 -29.53
C MET A 382 3.87 -26.76 -29.00
N GLN A 383 2.73 -27.15 -28.42
CA GLN A 383 1.80 -26.21 -27.79
C GLN A 383 2.41 -25.54 -26.55
N LEU A 384 3.09 -26.30 -25.69
CA LEU A 384 3.86 -25.78 -24.56
C LEU A 384 4.95 -24.81 -25.02
N LYS A 385 5.61 -25.08 -26.15
CA LYS A 385 6.60 -24.17 -26.74
C LYS A 385 5.95 -22.86 -27.21
N THR A 386 4.79 -22.89 -27.84
CA THR A 386 4.05 -21.67 -28.20
C THR A 386 3.64 -20.86 -26.96
N GLN A 387 3.10 -21.51 -25.93
CA GLN A 387 2.77 -20.85 -24.66
C GLN A 387 3.99 -20.23 -23.97
N LEU A 388 5.16 -20.87 -24.05
CA LEU A 388 6.44 -20.34 -23.55
C LEU A 388 6.88 -19.08 -24.33
N GLU A 389 6.64 -19.02 -25.64
CA GLU A 389 6.96 -17.86 -26.49
C GLU A 389 5.96 -16.71 -26.25
N GLU A 390 4.67 -17.01 -26.09
CA GLU A 390 3.63 -16.04 -25.72
C GLU A 390 3.86 -15.42 -24.34
N THR A 391 4.11 -16.23 -23.32
CA THR A 391 4.38 -15.75 -21.95
C THR A 391 5.66 -14.92 -21.86
N ARG A 392 6.70 -15.26 -22.62
CA ARG A 392 7.90 -14.41 -22.78
C ARG A 392 7.57 -13.07 -23.44
N HIS A 393 6.72 -13.06 -24.46
CA HIS A 393 6.29 -11.82 -25.11
C HIS A 393 5.45 -10.94 -24.16
N GLN A 394 4.50 -11.55 -23.42
CA GLN A 394 3.72 -10.86 -22.38
C GLN A 394 4.61 -10.27 -21.28
N LEU A 395 5.60 -11.02 -20.79
CA LEU A 395 6.57 -10.54 -19.80
C LEU A 395 7.37 -9.33 -20.33
N GLN A 396 7.86 -9.39 -21.57
CA GLN A 396 8.60 -8.28 -22.17
C GLN A 396 7.72 -7.05 -22.39
N ASN A 397 6.45 -7.24 -22.78
CA ASN A 397 5.48 -6.15 -22.91
C ASN A 397 5.16 -5.51 -21.55
N SER A 398 4.95 -6.31 -20.51
CA SER A 398 4.72 -5.84 -19.14
C SER A 398 5.92 -5.06 -18.61
N LYS A 399 7.15 -5.56 -18.85
CA LYS A 399 8.40 -4.86 -18.48
C LYS A 399 8.53 -3.52 -19.21
N ASN A 400 8.24 -3.48 -20.51
CA ASN A 400 8.26 -2.26 -21.31
C ASN A 400 7.20 -1.24 -20.85
N ALA A 401 6.01 -1.70 -20.45
CA ALA A 401 4.95 -0.84 -19.91
C ALA A 401 5.34 -0.25 -18.55
N HIS A 402 5.86 -1.06 -17.63
CA HIS A 402 6.30 -0.61 -16.32
C HIS A 402 7.48 0.38 -16.41
N LEU A 403 8.40 0.21 -17.35
CA LEU A 403 9.48 1.18 -17.60
C LEU A 403 8.92 2.55 -18.01
N ARG A 404 7.98 2.59 -18.95
CA ARG A 404 7.31 3.85 -19.35
C ARG A 404 6.52 4.50 -18.21
N GLN A 405 5.92 3.70 -17.34
CA GLN A 405 5.24 4.21 -16.15
C GLN A 405 6.22 4.87 -15.18
N ILE A 406 7.43 4.32 -15.00
CA ILE A 406 8.50 4.96 -14.22
C ILE A 406 8.94 6.28 -14.88
N GLU A 407 9.24 6.27 -16.18
CA GLU A 407 9.61 7.48 -16.94
C GLU A 407 8.54 8.60 -16.82
N GLN A 408 7.26 8.23 -16.79
CA GLN A 408 6.17 9.18 -16.58
C GLN A 408 6.11 9.68 -15.13
N MET A 409 6.22 8.82 -14.12
CA MET A 409 6.22 9.23 -12.70
C MET A 409 7.40 10.16 -12.38
N GLU A 410 8.60 9.89 -12.91
CA GLU A 410 9.78 10.76 -12.76
C GLU A 410 9.55 12.15 -13.40
N SER A 411 8.89 12.21 -14.56
CA SER A 411 8.51 13.45 -15.23
C SER A 411 7.46 14.26 -14.45
N GLU A 412 6.49 13.57 -13.85
CA GLU A 412 5.44 14.16 -13.02
C GLU A 412 6.00 14.66 -11.68
N GLU A 413 6.85 13.89 -11.00
CA GLU A 413 7.56 14.32 -9.78
C GLU A 413 8.40 15.57 -10.06
N LEU A 414 9.22 15.55 -11.11
CA LEU A 414 10.04 16.70 -11.52
C LEU A 414 9.18 17.93 -11.85
N THR A 415 7.96 17.74 -12.36
CA THR A 415 7.01 18.82 -12.64
C THR A 415 6.37 19.38 -11.36
N ILE A 416 6.01 18.52 -10.41
CA ILE A 416 5.49 18.93 -9.10
C ILE A 416 6.57 19.63 -8.27
N GLN A 417 7.80 19.11 -8.27
CA GLN A 417 8.94 19.71 -7.58
C GLN A 417 9.26 21.11 -8.11
N LYS A 418 9.14 21.34 -9.43
CA LYS A 418 9.27 22.67 -10.05
C LYS A 418 8.17 23.64 -9.60
N LYS A 419 6.92 23.18 -9.50
CA LYS A 419 5.78 23.99 -8.99
C LYS A 419 6.00 24.37 -7.52
N LEU A 420 6.25 23.40 -6.66
CA LEU A 420 6.50 23.62 -5.24
C LEU A 420 7.67 24.59 -5.00
N ARG A 421 8.74 24.47 -5.79
CA ARG A 421 9.88 25.41 -5.72
C ARG A 421 9.50 26.84 -6.13
N ALA A 422 8.61 27.02 -7.09
CA ALA A 422 8.09 28.33 -7.47
C ALA A 422 7.14 28.90 -6.40
N GLU A 423 6.29 28.07 -5.80
CA GLU A 423 5.41 28.46 -4.68
C GLU A 423 6.22 28.89 -3.45
N VAL A 424 7.30 28.17 -3.10
CA VAL A 424 8.21 28.56 -2.01
C VAL A 424 8.81 29.95 -2.27
N ILE A 425 9.31 30.23 -3.48
CA ILE A 425 9.87 31.54 -3.83
C ILE A 425 8.80 32.65 -3.71
N GLN A 426 7.58 32.40 -4.20
CA GLN A 426 6.46 33.35 -4.08
C GLN A 426 6.07 33.63 -2.62
N LEU A 427 6.10 32.61 -1.75
CA LEU A 427 5.84 32.76 -0.32
C LEU A 427 6.99 33.49 0.42
N GLU A 428 8.24 33.29 0.00
CA GLU A 428 9.41 34.03 0.50
C GLU A 428 9.34 35.51 0.11
N ASP A 429 9.03 35.83 -1.16
CA ASP A 429 8.81 37.19 -1.66
C ASP A 429 7.65 37.88 -0.92
N MET A 430 6.51 37.21 -0.78
CA MET A 430 5.35 37.74 -0.04
C MET A 430 5.69 37.95 1.45
N GLN A 431 6.46 37.06 2.07
CA GLN A 431 6.91 37.26 3.45
C GLN A 431 7.88 38.46 3.57
N ALA A 432 8.77 38.66 2.58
CA ALA A 432 9.65 39.82 2.54
C ALA A 432 8.85 41.13 2.37
N GLN A 433 7.80 41.13 1.55
CA GLN A 433 6.88 42.26 1.42
C GLN A 433 6.17 42.59 2.73
N VAL A 434 5.54 41.60 3.39
CA VAL A 434 4.84 41.82 4.67
C VAL A 434 5.78 42.31 5.78
N ARG A 435 7.04 41.83 5.82
CA ARG A 435 8.06 42.35 6.74
C ARG A 435 8.41 43.83 6.46
N LYS A 436 8.49 44.22 5.19
CA LYS A 436 8.72 45.62 4.78
C LYS A 436 7.53 46.51 5.17
N GLU A 437 6.31 46.06 4.91
CA GLU A 437 5.07 46.78 5.28
C GLU A 437 4.95 46.96 6.79
N TYR A 438 5.27 45.93 7.57
CA TYR A 438 5.33 46.02 9.03
C TYR A 438 6.35 47.06 9.52
N GLU A 439 7.58 47.07 8.98
CA GLU A 439 8.60 48.03 9.42
C GLU A 439 8.27 49.47 8.97
N MET A 440 7.66 49.67 7.80
CA MET A 440 7.13 50.98 7.39
C MET A 440 6.04 51.46 8.36
N LEU A 441 5.05 50.63 8.66
CA LEU A 441 3.97 50.97 9.60
C LEU A 441 4.49 51.21 11.03
N ARG A 442 5.53 50.48 11.45
CA ARG A 442 6.22 50.71 12.73
C ARG A 442 6.92 52.06 12.75
N ILE A 443 7.64 52.43 11.69
CA ILE A 443 8.29 53.74 11.57
C ILE A 443 7.24 54.87 11.57
N GLU A 444 6.12 54.70 10.86
CA GLU A 444 4.99 55.63 10.90
C GLU A 444 4.40 55.76 12.31
N PHE A 445 4.27 54.66 13.06
CA PHE A 445 3.79 54.69 14.43
C PHE A 445 4.78 55.40 15.38
N GLU A 446 6.08 55.12 15.27
CA GLU A 446 7.13 55.79 16.07
C GLU A 446 7.20 57.29 15.77
N GLN A 447 7.02 57.71 14.51
CA GLN A 447 6.91 59.12 14.12
C GLN A 447 5.66 59.81 14.68
N ASN A 448 4.49 59.16 14.58
CA ASN A 448 3.24 59.68 15.13
C ASN A 448 3.28 59.80 16.66
N LEU A 449 3.95 58.86 17.34
CA LEU A 449 4.17 58.92 18.78
C LEU A 449 5.04 60.13 19.15
N ALA A 450 6.17 60.32 18.49
CA ALA A 450 7.07 61.46 18.73
C ALA A 450 6.41 62.83 18.46
N ALA A 451 5.54 62.92 17.44
CA ALA A 451 4.74 64.12 17.18
C ALA A 451 3.71 64.38 18.31
N ASN A 452 3.06 63.34 18.84
CA ASN A 452 2.15 63.45 19.97
C ASN A 452 2.86 63.80 21.29
N GLU A 453 4.10 63.37 21.51
CA GLU A 453 4.86 63.76 22.71
C GLU A 453 5.05 65.27 22.82
N GLN A 454 5.33 65.98 21.71
CA GLN A 454 5.43 67.45 21.70
C GLN A 454 4.10 68.16 21.97
N THR A 455 2.97 67.49 21.69
CA THR A 455 1.63 68.05 21.93
C THR A 455 1.34 68.20 23.44
N GLY A 456 1.99 67.43 24.31
CA GLY A 456 1.89 67.57 25.77
C GLY A 456 2.43 68.90 26.31
N PRO A 457 3.73 69.22 26.09
CA PRO A 457 4.35 70.50 26.44
C PRO A 457 3.62 71.72 25.86
N ILE A 458 3.27 71.71 24.56
CA ILE A 458 2.58 72.84 23.91
C ILE A 458 1.24 73.13 24.60
N ASN A 459 0.45 72.10 24.92
CA ASN A 459 -0.81 72.27 25.66
C ASN A 459 -0.59 72.73 27.12
N ARG A 460 0.58 72.48 27.72
CA ARG A 460 0.93 72.97 29.06
C ARG A 460 1.31 74.45 29.02
N GLU A 461 2.12 74.87 28.05
CA GLU A 461 2.50 76.26 27.82
C GLU A 461 1.28 77.12 27.48
N MET A 462 0.40 76.64 26.59
CA MET A 462 -0.88 77.29 26.28
C MET A 462 -1.74 77.51 27.54
N ARG A 463 -1.83 76.52 28.44
CA ARG A 463 -2.55 76.66 29.73
C ARG A 463 -1.90 77.67 30.66
N HIS A 464 -0.57 77.72 30.73
CA HIS A 464 0.16 78.73 31.51
C HIS A 464 -0.02 80.14 30.95
N LEU A 465 0.00 80.31 29.62
CA LEU A 465 -0.28 81.59 28.96
C LEU A 465 -1.71 82.07 29.22
N ILE A 466 -2.71 81.20 29.07
CA ILE A 466 -4.11 81.50 29.41
C ILE A 466 -4.25 81.94 30.86
N THR A 467 -3.61 81.23 31.79
CA THR A 467 -3.62 81.58 33.23
C THR A 467 -2.97 82.94 33.50
N SER A 468 -1.85 83.24 32.82
CA SER A 468 -1.16 84.53 32.92
C SER A 468 -2.04 85.69 32.42
N LEU A 469 -2.68 85.52 31.26
CA LEU A 469 -3.62 86.51 30.69
C LEU A 469 -4.86 86.71 31.58
N GLN A 470 -5.42 85.62 32.14
CA GLN A 470 -6.53 85.70 33.10
C GLN A 470 -6.14 86.45 34.39
N ASN A 471 -4.93 86.23 34.90
CA ASN A 471 -4.38 86.96 36.05
C ASN A 471 -4.23 88.45 35.72
N HIS A 472 -3.67 88.80 34.56
CA HIS A 472 -3.49 90.20 34.16
C HIS A 472 -4.83 90.93 33.94
N ILE A 473 -5.80 90.28 33.29
CA ILE A 473 -7.19 90.78 33.18
C ILE A 473 -7.80 91.02 34.57
N THR A 474 -7.49 90.17 35.55
CA THR A 474 -8.00 90.29 36.92
C THR A 474 -7.32 91.44 37.68
N GLN A 475 -6.00 91.64 37.49
CA GLN A 475 -5.27 92.80 37.99
C GLN A 475 -5.85 94.11 37.41
N LEU A 476 -5.99 94.20 36.09
CA LEU A 476 -6.57 95.37 35.40
C LEU A 476 -8.00 95.67 35.87
N LYS A 477 -8.85 94.66 36.08
CA LYS A 477 -10.17 94.83 36.70
C LYS A 477 -10.07 95.41 38.12
N GLY A 478 -9.10 94.97 38.91
CA GLY A 478 -8.81 95.51 40.25
C GLY A 478 -8.33 96.97 40.21
N GLU A 479 -7.47 97.32 39.27
CA GLU A 479 -7.00 98.70 39.05
C GLU A 479 -8.13 99.61 38.58
N ILE A 480 -8.93 99.19 37.60
CA ILE A 480 -10.14 99.90 37.15
C ILE A 480 -11.09 100.14 38.34
N HIS A 481 -11.23 99.17 39.26
CA HIS A 481 -12.02 99.36 40.48
C HIS A 481 -11.39 100.39 41.44
N ARG A 482 -10.06 100.38 41.62
CA ARG A 482 -9.33 101.40 42.41
C ARG A 482 -9.47 102.80 41.81
N TYR A 483 -9.32 102.95 40.49
CA TYR A 483 -9.51 104.22 39.79
C TYR A 483 -10.97 104.69 39.85
N LYS A 484 -11.96 103.80 39.68
CA LYS A 484 -13.39 104.14 39.89
C LYS A 484 -13.68 104.57 41.33
N ARG A 485 -12.99 104.03 42.34
CA ARG A 485 -13.11 104.50 43.72
C ARG A 485 -12.50 105.89 43.91
N LYS A 486 -11.25 106.10 43.49
CA LYS A 486 -10.58 107.42 43.53
C LYS A 486 -11.36 108.49 42.78
N TYR A 487 -11.98 108.15 41.64
CA TYR A 487 -12.84 109.05 40.88
C TYR A 487 -14.11 109.43 41.66
N LYS A 488 -14.76 108.48 42.36
CA LYS A 488 -15.89 108.78 43.25
C LYS A 488 -15.49 109.65 44.43
N GLU A 489 -14.35 109.35 45.07
CA GLU A 489 -13.80 110.14 46.18
C GLU A 489 -13.54 111.59 45.72
N ALA A 490 -12.78 111.78 44.63
CA ALA A 490 -12.52 113.09 44.04
C ALA A 490 -13.78 113.81 43.56
N ALA A 491 -14.80 113.09 43.05
CA ALA A 491 -16.09 113.67 42.70
C ALA A 491 -16.86 114.14 43.94
N THR A 492 -16.82 113.40 45.05
CA THR A 492 -17.41 113.86 46.32
C THR A 492 -16.67 115.06 46.89
N ASP A 493 -15.34 115.12 46.83
CA ASP A 493 -14.58 116.28 47.29
C ASP A 493 -14.81 117.51 46.39
N ASN A 494 -14.88 117.34 45.07
CA ASN A 494 -15.30 118.40 44.14
C ASN A 494 -16.72 118.92 44.48
N SER A 495 -17.65 118.05 44.90
CA SER A 495 -18.97 118.47 45.38
C SER A 495 -18.93 119.23 46.72
N LYS A 496 -18.00 118.90 47.63
CA LYS A 496 -17.76 119.69 48.86
C LYS A 496 -17.20 121.06 48.52
N PHE A 497 -16.14 121.14 47.71
CA PHE A 497 -15.52 122.40 47.31
C PHE A 497 -16.49 123.32 46.56
N LYS A 498 -17.39 122.77 45.71
CA LYS A 498 -18.48 123.56 45.11
C LYS A 498 -19.42 124.15 46.16
N ARG A 499 -19.80 123.38 47.18
CA ARG A 499 -20.64 123.83 48.29
C ARG A 499 -19.95 124.88 49.16
N GLU A 500 -18.66 124.72 49.43
CA GLU A 500 -17.83 125.70 50.13
C GLU A 500 -17.70 127.01 49.32
N ILE A 501 -17.56 126.91 47.99
CA ILE A 501 -17.58 128.07 47.08
C ILE A 501 -18.95 128.76 47.09
N GLU A 502 -20.06 128.02 47.07
CA GLU A 502 -21.42 128.57 47.20
C GLU A 502 -21.61 129.28 48.55
N GLU A 503 -21.17 128.68 49.66
CA GLU A 503 -21.18 129.30 50.99
C GLU A 503 -20.31 130.56 51.07
N LEU A 504 -19.09 130.53 50.49
CA LEU A 504 -18.20 131.69 50.44
C LEU A 504 -18.79 132.82 49.60
N ASN A 505 -19.41 132.49 48.47
CA ASN A 505 -20.13 133.46 47.64
C ASN A 505 -21.35 134.04 48.36
N GLN A 506 -22.10 133.26 49.13
CA GLN A 506 -23.18 133.78 49.98
C GLN A 506 -22.64 134.71 51.08
N LYS A 507 -21.54 134.34 51.75
CA LYS A 507 -20.86 135.19 52.75
C LYS A 507 -20.34 136.50 52.13
N LEU A 508 -19.85 136.45 50.89
CA LEU A 508 -19.48 137.64 50.10
C LEU A 508 -20.68 138.52 49.74
N ALA A 509 -21.79 137.92 49.27
CA ALA A 509 -23.01 138.62 48.89
C ALA A 509 -23.71 139.28 50.10
N VAL A 510 -23.60 138.71 51.30
CA VAL A 510 -24.03 139.37 52.55
C VAL A 510 -23.11 140.54 52.88
N ARG A 511 -21.79 140.36 52.80
CA ARG A 511 -20.79 141.43 53.06
C ARG A 511 -20.92 142.62 52.09
N GLN A 512 -21.34 142.38 50.86
CA GLN A 512 -21.63 143.41 49.86
C GLN A 512 -22.96 144.17 50.11
N ARG A 513 -23.89 143.63 50.91
CA ARG A 513 -25.12 144.34 51.31
C ARG A 513 -24.94 145.19 52.56
N SER A 514 -23.92 144.91 53.39
CA SER A 514 -23.61 145.66 54.61
C SER A 514 -22.68 146.87 54.41
N ALA A 515 -22.29 147.19 53.17
CA ALA A 515 -21.40 148.31 52.85
C ALA A 515 -21.85 148.99 51.54
N SER A 516 -22.67 150.04 51.68
CA SER A 516 -23.12 150.88 50.57
C SER A 516 -22.95 152.36 50.90
N VAL A 517 -22.99 153.22 49.87
CA VAL A 517 -22.74 154.68 49.91
C VAL A 517 -21.26 155.10 50.02
N SER A 518 -20.58 155.12 48.87
CA SER A 518 -19.73 156.23 48.43
C SER A 518 -19.64 156.23 46.88
N GLU A 519 -19.23 157.34 46.26
CA GLU A 519 -19.48 157.66 44.84
C GLU A 519 -18.21 157.77 43.95
N ARG A 520 -18.35 157.42 42.65
CA ARG A 520 -17.62 157.96 41.45
C ARG A 520 -16.09 157.71 41.37
N GLN A 521 -15.39 157.78 40.21
CA GLN A 521 -15.72 157.85 38.76
C GLN A 521 -14.48 157.39 37.93
N ASP A 522 -14.68 156.92 36.69
CA ASP A 522 -13.74 157.01 35.51
C ASP A 522 -12.31 156.37 35.57
N SER A 523 -11.62 155.94 34.50
CA SER A 523 -11.90 155.81 33.04
C SER A 523 -10.87 154.95 32.26
N VAL A 524 -11.29 154.28 31.17
CA VAL A 524 -10.59 154.07 29.86
C VAL A 524 -9.40 153.07 29.68
N SER A 525 -9.32 152.49 28.46
CA SER A 525 -8.22 151.73 27.77
C SER A 525 -7.99 150.23 28.10
N SER A 526 -7.51 149.33 27.19
CA SER A 526 -7.50 149.28 25.70
C SER A 526 -7.10 147.87 25.13
N ASP A 527 -7.45 147.62 23.84
CA ASP A 527 -7.06 146.59 22.82
C ASP A 527 -5.53 146.25 22.77
N ARG A 528 -4.94 145.11 22.30
CA ARG A 528 -5.25 143.98 21.36
C ARG A 528 -4.40 142.71 21.72
N GLY A 529 -4.44 141.46 21.19
CA GLY A 529 -5.27 140.69 20.21
C GLY A 529 -4.45 140.02 19.05
N GLU A 530 -5.04 139.03 18.34
CA GLU A 530 -4.52 138.28 17.13
C GLU A 530 -3.25 137.37 17.32
N GLY A 531 -2.92 136.37 16.47
CA GLY A 531 -3.62 135.72 15.33
C GLY A 531 -2.71 134.85 14.40
N GLY A 532 -3.26 133.83 13.69
CA GLY A 532 -2.61 132.99 12.65
C GLY A 532 -2.51 131.48 12.99
N LYS A 533 -3.00 130.47 12.24
CA LYS A 533 -2.97 130.04 10.80
C LYS A 533 -1.73 129.19 10.44
N GLU A 534 -1.82 127.87 10.14
CA GLU A 534 -2.40 127.12 8.97
C GLU A 534 -1.40 126.95 7.78
N PRO A 535 -1.57 126.03 6.78
CA PRO A 535 -2.31 124.74 6.70
C PRO A 535 -1.59 123.62 5.85
N MET A 536 -2.36 122.60 5.37
CA MET A 536 -2.16 121.77 4.13
C MET A 536 -1.15 120.58 4.11
N VAL A 537 -1.27 119.54 3.25
CA VAL A 537 -2.40 118.74 2.67
C VAL A 537 -1.85 117.65 1.70
N LYS A 538 -2.39 116.41 1.69
CA LYS A 538 -2.72 115.62 0.46
C LYS A 538 -3.35 114.23 0.68
N GLU A 539 -4.03 113.76 -0.37
CA GLU A 539 -4.60 112.41 -0.62
C GLU A 539 -3.54 111.47 -1.26
N GLU A 540 -3.74 110.21 -1.71
CA GLU A 540 -4.92 109.45 -2.20
C GLU A 540 -4.78 107.92 -1.97
N GLY A 541 -5.90 107.18 -2.09
CA GLY A 541 -5.95 105.75 -2.46
C GLY A 541 -5.60 104.70 -1.38
N SER A 542 -6.07 103.45 -1.44
CA SER A 542 -7.10 102.82 -2.30
C SER A 542 -7.52 101.46 -1.68
N GLU A 543 -8.73 100.99 -1.97
CA GLU A 543 -9.20 99.57 -2.13
C GLU A 543 -8.53 98.43 -1.31
N SER A 544 -9.23 97.47 -0.70
CA SER A 544 -10.52 96.84 -1.08
C SER A 544 -11.18 96.07 0.09
N CYS A 545 -12.31 95.40 -0.21
CA CYS A 545 -13.09 94.48 0.64
C CYS A 545 -12.29 93.20 1.04
N ASP A 546 -12.77 92.27 1.87
CA ASP A 546 -14.17 91.91 2.14
C ASP A 546 -14.40 91.16 3.47
N SER A 547 -15.66 90.93 3.83
CA SER A 547 -16.07 90.27 5.08
C SER A 547 -17.30 89.36 4.96
N SER A 548 -17.15 88.13 5.47
CA SER A 548 -18.23 87.20 5.91
C SER A 548 -19.18 86.58 4.85
N GLY A 549 -19.51 85.29 5.03
CA GLY A 549 -20.71 84.67 4.42
C GLY A 549 -20.56 83.21 3.92
N PRO A 550 -21.34 82.25 4.43
CA PRO A 550 -21.46 80.87 3.89
C PRO A 550 -22.76 80.74 3.02
N PRO A 551 -23.03 79.64 2.26
CA PRO A 551 -23.30 78.30 2.80
C PRO A 551 -22.74 77.12 1.94
N ALA A 552 -23.17 75.88 2.25
CA ALA A 552 -22.61 74.64 1.69
C ALA A 552 -23.55 73.89 0.72
N THR A 553 -22.98 73.09 -0.20
CA THR A 553 -23.69 72.04 -0.97
C THR A 553 -22.81 70.83 -1.33
N SER A 554 -23.23 69.64 -0.88
CA SER A 554 -23.27 68.35 -1.60
C SER A 554 -22.09 67.80 -2.45
N SER A 555 -21.56 66.64 -1.99
CA SER A 555 -21.36 65.38 -2.75
C SER A 555 -20.56 65.31 -4.07
N HIS A 556 -19.44 64.60 -4.05
CA HIS A 556 -19.04 63.39 -4.83
C HIS A 556 -17.80 62.81 -4.08
N GLN A 557 -17.52 61.51 -3.93
CA GLN A 557 -17.76 60.29 -4.70
C GLN A 557 -16.86 60.11 -5.93
N GLN A 558 -15.58 59.83 -5.66
CA GLN A 558 -14.92 58.58 -6.07
C GLN A 558 -13.90 58.17 -5.01
#